data_AF-A0AAU4F4K2-F1
#
_entry.id   AF-A0AAU4F4K2-F1
#
_cell.length_a   1.000
_cell.length_b   1.000
_cell.length_c   1.000
_cell.angle_alpha   90.00
_cell.angle_beta   90.00
_cell.angle_gamma   90.00
#
_symmetry.space_group_name_H-M   'P 1'
#
loop_
_entity.id
_entity.type
_entity.pdbx_description
1 polymer ?
#
loop_
_entity_poly.entity_id
_entity_poly.type
_entity_poly.pdbx_seq_one_letter_code
_entity_poly.pdbx_strand_id
1 'polypeptide(L)'
;MTDEQTRPYPPRAPATPGQRVVAGRYVLLGELGRGGMGVVWRAQDQVIGRQVAVKELRLPDAESAAVFSERALREVRTGGRLNDPSIVTVYDVVTDGGTTFIVMELVEAPSLADLVRQRGPMHAAQAAQLGERVLTALQAAHKAGIVHRDVKPANILVAPDGRVKLTDFGIAHAIDDPRLTTSGMIVGSPAFMAPERVEGREAMPESDLWSLGATLFYAVEGTMPFERATTAATLHAIMTEIPYLTRGHGPIAAVILGLLVAKPEARLTTAQAQNLLATAQGARPTPPGGTAMLQGGPPTRMAPQPPKKNLRGLWIALAAVLVVAALVGGFFAGKAFEKPAVDAQKQPTMTYGIGGQIRAAIGSYYRCFNAPVQDGAIISEDDNKSECDKSHSLEVYEIGGLLSVENWNTEDVAVAAYPGLDAVKASAEAACATAFRSSIVPEAKRTGLTYRALVPTAAEWTGTPVKGEEPSRDFYCVLTKADGGPITAPIVTKVK
;
A
#
# COMPACT_ATOMS: atom_id res chain seq x y z
N MET A 1 -58.18 10.16 -20.09
CA MET A 1 -57.05 9.48 -20.74
C MET A 1 -57.13 9.84 -22.21
N THR A 2 -56.33 10.81 -22.65
CA THR A 2 -56.30 11.28 -24.03
C THR A 2 -55.40 10.39 -24.88
N ASP A 3 -55.80 10.23 -26.13
CA ASP A 3 -55.33 9.33 -27.19
C ASP A 3 -53.91 9.65 -27.72
N GLU A 4 -53.02 10.15 -26.84
CA GLU A 4 -51.69 10.64 -27.19
C GLU A 4 -50.55 9.68 -26.80
N GLN A 5 -50.87 8.57 -26.12
CA GLN A 5 -49.89 7.57 -25.63
C GLN A 5 -49.59 6.43 -26.63
N THR A 6 -50.19 6.43 -27.83
CA THR A 6 -50.04 5.34 -28.82
C THR A 6 -49.38 5.78 -30.13
N ARG A 7 -48.82 7.00 -30.24
CA ARG A 7 -48.07 7.39 -31.44
C ARG A 7 -46.74 6.63 -31.54
N PRO A 8 -46.47 5.92 -32.65
CA PRO A 8 -45.15 5.41 -32.95
C PRO A 8 -44.15 6.58 -33.02
N TYR A 9 -43.01 6.42 -32.34
CA TYR A 9 -41.91 7.39 -32.36
C TYR A 9 -41.49 7.67 -33.81
N PRO A 10 -41.18 8.93 -34.19
CA PRO A 10 -40.72 9.22 -35.55
C PRO A 10 -39.46 8.41 -35.88
N PRO A 11 -39.28 8.04 -37.17
CA PRO A 11 -38.17 7.19 -37.58
C PRO A 11 -36.81 7.83 -37.26
N ARG A 12 -35.89 7.00 -36.77
CA ARG A 12 -34.47 7.28 -36.49
C ARG A 12 -33.88 8.23 -37.54
N ALA A 13 -33.29 9.33 -37.09
CA ALA A 13 -32.25 9.97 -37.88
C ALA A 13 -31.11 8.96 -38.06
N PRO A 14 -30.71 8.61 -39.30
CA PRO A 14 -29.58 7.71 -39.50
C PRO A 14 -28.33 8.34 -38.88
N ALA A 15 -27.60 7.55 -38.11
CA ALA A 15 -26.26 7.93 -37.65
C ALA A 15 -25.41 8.28 -38.88
N THR A 16 -24.61 9.34 -38.77
CA THR A 16 -23.61 9.68 -39.80
C THR A 16 -22.76 8.42 -40.08
N PRO A 17 -22.52 8.03 -41.35
CA PRO A 17 -21.72 6.86 -41.66
C PRO A 17 -20.36 6.91 -40.93
N GLY A 18 -20.09 5.91 -40.09
CA GLY A 18 -18.85 5.81 -39.29
C GLY A 18 -18.98 6.17 -37.80
N GLN A 19 -20.13 6.66 -37.33
CA GLN A 19 -20.32 7.01 -35.92
C GLN A 19 -20.82 5.81 -35.08
N ARG A 20 -20.02 5.37 -34.10
CA ARG A 20 -20.35 4.22 -33.22
C ARG A 20 -21.55 4.57 -32.33
N VAL A 21 -22.58 3.74 -32.35
CA VAL A 21 -23.77 3.88 -31.50
C VAL A 21 -23.84 2.70 -30.55
N VAL A 22 -23.81 2.99 -29.25
CA VAL A 22 -23.90 1.97 -28.19
C VAL A 22 -25.36 1.70 -27.84
N ALA A 23 -25.74 0.42 -27.80
CA ALA A 23 -27.07 -0.07 -27.47
C ALA A 23 -28.19 0.60 -28.30
N GLY A 24 -27.86 1.04 -29.52
CA GLY A 24 -28.78 1.74 -30.41
C GLY A 24 -29.33 3.07 -29.91
N ARG A 25 -28.76 3.65 -28.83
CA ARG A 25 -29.24 4.86 -28.14
C ARG A 25 -28.17 5.92 -27.91
N TYR A 26 -26.94 5.53 -27.62
CA TYR A 26 -25.87 6.45 -27.24
C TYR A 26 -24.89 6.63 -28.38
N VAL A 27 -24.93 7.78 -29.06
CA VAL A 27 -23.99 8.09 -30.14
C VAL A 27 -22.69 8.60 -29.54
N LEU A 28 -21.58 7.91 -29.78
CA LEU A 28 -20.28 8.35 -29.30
C LEU A 28 -19.81 9.55 -30.14
N LEU A 29 -19.46 10.64 -29.46
CA LEU A 29 -19.06 11.92 -30.06
C LEU A 29 -17.55 12.13 -30.04
N GLY A 30 -16.84 11.59 -29.04
CA GLY A 30 -15.40 11.71 -28.91
C GLY A 30 -14.87 11.09 -27.62
N GLU A 31 -13.59 10.73 -27.59
CA GLU A 31 -12.92 10.19 -26.40
C GLU A 31 -12.62 11.31 -25.40
N LEU A 32 -13.01 11.12 -24.15
CA LEU A 32 -12.69 12.01 -23.03
C LEU A 32 -11.40 11.58 -22.31
N GLY A 33 -11.12 10.28 -22.31
CA GLY A 33 -9.90 9.74 -21.72
C GLY A 33 -9.84 8.22 -21.79
N ARG A 34 -8.65 7.68 -21.59
CA ARG A 34 -8.36 6.24 -21.64
C ARG A 34 -7.42 5.85 -20.53
N GLY A 35 -7.73 4.72 -19.89
CA GLY A 35 -6.92 4.14 -18.82
C GLY A 35 -6.90 2.61 -18.88
N GLY A 36 -6.31 2.01 -17.84
CA GLY A 36 -6.22 0.54 -17.72
C GLY A 36 -7.58 -0.16 -17.76
N MET A 37 -8.61 0.47 -17.20
CA MET A 37 -9.94 -0.12 -17.06
C MET A 37 -10.89 0.11 -18.25
N GLY A 38 -10.48 0.90 -19.24
CA GLY A 38 -11.37 1.22 -20.36
C GLY A 38 -11.15 2.57 -21.02
N VAL A 39 -12.15 2.96 -21.79
CA VAL A 39 -12.22 4.26 -22.48
C VAL A 39 -13.49 4.97 -22.05
N VAL A 40 -13.36 6.26 -21.74
CA VAL A 40 -14.51 7.12 -21.43
C VAL A 40 -14.79 7.98 -22.64
N TRP A 41 -16.03 7.95 -23.11
CA TRP A 41 -16.51 8.65 -24.29
C TRP A 41 -17.50 9.73 -23.89
N ARG A 42 -17.45 10.89 -24.57
CA ARG A 42 -18.58 11.80 -24.65
C ARG A 42 -19.60 11.19 -25.59
N ALA A 43 -20.86 11.12 -25.18
CA ALA A 43 -21.92 10.59 -26.03
C ALA A 43 -23.18 11.46 -25.97
N GLN A 44 -23.99 11.38 -27.02
CA GLN A 44 -25.33 11.93 -27.07
C GLN A 44 -26.34 10.82 -26.79
N ASP A 45 -27.15 10.97 -25.75
CA ASP A 45 -28.35 10.14 -25.56
C ASP A 45 -29.43 10.63 -26.51
N GLN A 46 -29.79 9.81 -27.49
CA GLN A 46 -30.75 10.17 -28.54
C GLN A 46 -32.20 10.16 -28.07
N VAL A 47 -32.51 9.50 -26.94
CA VAL A 47 -33.89 9.39 -26.45
C VAL A 47 -34.28 10.63 -25.66
N ILE A 48 -33.43 11.03 -24.70
CA ILE A 48 -33.70 12.18 -23.83
C ILE A 48 -33.02 13.47 -24.30
N GLY A 49 -32.18 13.41 -25.34
CA GLY A 49 -31.58 14.59 -25.96
C GLY A 49 -30.46 15.26 -25.15
N ARG A 50 -29.85 14.58 -24.17
CA ARG A 50 -28.73 15.13 -23.38
C ARG A 50 -27.39 14.46 -23.67
N GLN A 51 -26.31 15.16 -23.41
CA GLN A 51 -24.97 14.58 -23.45
C GLN A 51 -24.62 13.88 -22.14
N VAL A 52 -23.90 12.78 -22.25
CA VAL A 52 -23.53 11.87 -21.16
C VAL A 52 -22.08 11.42 -21.33
N ALA A 53 -21.48 10.95 -20.25
CA ALA A 53 -20.22 10.21 -20.31
C ALA A 53 -20.54 8.71 -20.37
N VAL A 54 -19.87 7.98 -21.26
CA VAL A 54 -20.05 6.53 -21.45
C VAL A 54 -18.69 5.86 -21.25
N LYS A 55 -18.54 5.12 -20.15
CA LYS A 55 -17.33 4.35 -19.85
C LYS A 55 -17.49 2.94 -20.39
N GLU A 56 -16.69 2.63 -21.41
CA GLU A 56 -16.54 1.31 -21.99
C GLU A 56 -15.57 0.50 -21.14
N LEU A 57 -16.05 -0.58 -20.51
CA LEU A 57 -15.24 -1.45 -19.67
C LEU A 57 -14.49 -2.48 -20.52
N ARG A 58 -13.18 -2.64 -20.26
CA ARG A 58 -12.39 -3.73 -20.86
C ARG A 58 -12.35 -4.92 -19.90
N LEU A 59 -12.88 -6.04 -20.37
CA LEU A 59 -12.95 -7.28 -19.60
C LEU A 59 -11.79 -8.22 -19.95
N PRO A 60 -11.10 -8.80 -18.95
CA PRO A 60 -10.15 -9.88 -19.20
C PRO A 60 -10.91 -11.21 -19.41
N ASP A 61 -10.82 -11.74 -20.63
CA ASP A 61 -11.35 -13.02 -21.11
C ASP A 61 -12.88 -13.20 -21.17
N ALA A 62 -13.33 -13.93 -22.20
CA ALA A 62 -14.75 -14.11 -22.52
C ALA A 62 -15.52 -14.99 -21.50
N GLU A 63 -14.84 -15.92 -20.83
CA GLU A 63 -15.47 -16.84 -19.84
C GLU A 63 -15.86 -16.14 -18.53
N SER A 64 -15.23 -15.01 -18.18
CA SER A 64 -15.49 -14.26 -16.94
C SER A 64 -16.55 -13.15 -17.10
N ALA A 65 -16.92 -12.83 -18.36
CA ALA A 65 -17.73 -11.66 -18.71
C ALA A 65 -19.16 -11.68 -18.13
N ALA A 66 -19.77 -12.86 -17.98
CA ALA A 66 -21.12 -12.99 -17.43
C ALA A 66 -21.16 -12.77 -15.92
N VAL A 67 -20.21 -13.37 -15.18
CA VAL A 67 -20.09 -13.18 -13.71
C VAL A 67 -19.68 -11.74 -13.39
N PHE A 68 -18.82 -11.16 -14.24
CA PHE A 68 -18.42 -9.77 -14.12
C PHE A 68 -19.58 -8.81 -14.37
N SER A 69 -20.35 -9.01 -15.45
CA SER A 69 -21.45 -8.13 -15.78
C SER A 69 -22.50 -8.11 -14.66
N GLU A 70 -22.81 -9.24 -14.03
CA GLU A 70 -23.70 -9.28 -12.87
C GLU A 70 -23.15 -8.52 -11.64
N ARG A 71 -21.85 -8.65 -11.32
CA ARG A 71 -21.23 -7.90 -10.20
C ARG A 71 -21.18 -6.40 -10.49
N ALA A 72 -20.71 -6.01 -11.68
CA ALA A 72 -20.67 -4.62 -12.10
C ALA A 72 -22.09 -4.01 -12.12
N LEU A 73 -23.09 -4.74 -12.61
CA LEU A 73 -24.50 -4.33 -12.55
C LEU A 73 -25.00 -4.19 -11.11
N ARG A 74 -24.60 -5.07 -10.19
CA ARG A 74 -24.97 -4.98 -8.78
C ARG A 74 -24.34 -3.76 -8.10
N GLU A 75 -23.05 -3.52 -8.33
CA GLU A 75 -22.34 -2.36 -7.78
C GLU A 75 -22.91 -1.06 -8.34
N VAL A 76 -23.15 -0.99 -9.65
CA VAL A 76 -23.78 0.18 -10.27
C VAL A 76 -25.22 0.38 -9.81
N ARG A 77 -26.03 -0.67 -9.63
CA ARG A 77 -27.39 -0.52 -9.07
C ARG A 77 -27.38 -0.02 -7.63
N THR A 78 -26.34 -0.34 -6.86
CA THR A 78 -26.18 0.15 -5.49
C THR A 78 -25.68 1.60 -5.52
N GLY A 79 -24.69 1.92 -6.36
CA GLY A 79 -24.15 3.27 -6.55
C GLY A 79 -25.11 4.26 -7.22
N GLY A 80 -25.96 3.81 -8.15
CA GLY A 80 -26.98 4.63 -8.82
C GLY A 80 -28.10 5.09 -7.89
N ARG A 81 -28.16 4.57 -6.66
CA ARG A 81 -29.05 5.08 -5.59
C ARG A 81 -28.41 6.19 -4.77
N LEU A 82 -27.11 6.46 -4.94
CA LEU A 82 -26.44 7.57 -4.29
C LEU A 82 -26.87 8.87 -4.97
N ASN A 83 -27.67 9.65 -4.25
CA ASN A 83 -28.07 10.98 -4.66
C ASN A 83 -27.34 12.01 -3.79
N ASP A 84 -26.09 12.28 -4.14
CA ASP A 84 -25.26 13.29 -3.48
C ASP A 84 -24.67 14.23 -4.54
N PRO A 85 -24.73 15.56 -4.35
CA PRO A 85 -24.23 16.52 -5.33
C PRO A 85 -22.73 16.40 -5.62
N SER A 86 -21.96 15.80 -4.70
CA SER A 86 -20.52 15.55 -4.82
C SER A 86 -20.18 14.16 -5.36
N ILE A 87 -21.17 13.41 -5.86
CA ILE A 87 -20.97 12.12 -6.54
C ILE A 87 -21.41 12.25 -8.00
N VAL A 88 -20.66 11.65 -8.92
CA VAL A 88 -21.08 11.53 -10.33
C VAL A 88 -22.26 10.59 -10.42
N THR A 89 -23.37 11.08 -10.99
CA THR A 89 -24.58 10.26 -11.10
C THR A 89 -24.43 9.20 -12.19
N VAL A 90 -24.67 7.94 -11.86
CA VAL A 90 -24.78 6.87 -12.86
C VAL A 90 -26.23 6.77 -13.34
N TYR A 91 -26.43 6.86 -14.64
CA TYR A 91 -27.75 6.87 -15.26
C TYR A 91 -28.20 5.50 -15.75
N ASP A 92 -27.29 4.72 -16.32
CA ASP A 92 -27.63 3.45 -16.95
C ASP A 92 -26.40 2.52 -17.03
N VAL A 93 -26.65 1.23 -17.23
CA VAL A 93 -25.63 0.24 -17.64
C VAL A 93 -26.18 -0.54 -18.80
N VAL A 94 -25.45 -0.54 -19.89
CA VAL A 94 -25.85 -1.22 -21.12
C VAL A 94 -24.78 -2.21 -21.56
N THR A 95 -25.22 -3.30 -22.19
CA THR A 95 -24.33 -4.27 -22.83
C THR A 95 -24.56 -4.20 -24.33
N ASP A 96 -23.49 -4.05 -25.10
CA ASP A 96 -23.55 -3.99 -26.55
C ASP A 96 -22.33 -4.69 -27.16
N GLY A 97 -22.56 -5.59 -28.12
CA GLY A 97 -21.50 -6.39 -28.74
C GLY A 97 -20.66 -7.21 -27.76
N GLY A 98 -21.23 -7.63 -26.62
CA GLY A 98 -20.50 -8.36 -25.56
C GLY A 98 -19.69 -7.48 -24.61
N THR A 99 -19.68 -6.15 -24.82
CA THR A 99 -18.99 -5.19 -23.97
C THR A 99 -19.97 -4.48 -23.04
N THR A 100 -19.58 -4.25 -21.79
CA THR A 100 -20.38 -3.49 -20.82
C THR A 100 -19.99 -2.01 -20.83
N PHE A 101 -20.99 -1.15 -20.84
CA PHE A 101 -20.85 0.30 -20.81
C PHE A 101 -21.62 0.88 -19.64
N ILE A 102 -21.00 1.80 -18.92
CA ILE A 102 -21.65 2.57 -17.85
C ILE A 102 -21.94 3.96 -18.38
N VAL A 103 -23.20 4.36 -18.32
CA VAL A 103 -23.66 5.68 -18.74
C VAL A 103 -23.81 6.55 -17.50
N MET A 104 -23.12 7.68 -17.47
CA MET A 104 -23.05 8.55 -16.29
C MET A 104 -23.13 10.03 -16.66
N GLU A 105 -23.28 10.86 -15.64
CA GLU A 105 -23.23 12.31 -15.72
C GLU A 105 -21.95 12.78 -16.42
N LEU A 106 -22.12 13.60 -17.46
CA LEU A 106 -21.01 14.29 -18.09
C LEU A 106 -20.66 15.51 -17.24
N VAL A 107 -19.52 15.47 -16.56
CA VAL A 107 -19.02 16.59 -15.76
C VAL A 107 -17.94 17.32 -16.56
N GLU A 108 -18.19 18.58 -16.92
CA GLU A 108 -17.21 19.42 -17.61
C GLU A 108 -16.27 20.08 -16.60
N ALA A 109 -15.34 19.29 -16.08
CA ALA A 109 -14.33 19.75 -15.13
C ALA A 109 -13.03 18.94 -15.27
N PRO A 110 -11.85 19.58 -15.09
CA PRO A 110 -10.59 18.85 -14.98
C PRO A 110 -10.56 17.98 -13.72
N SER A 111 -9.74 16.93 -13.73
CA SER A 111 -9.44 16.18 -12.52
C SER A 111 -8.52 16.98 -11.58
N LEU A 112 -8.48 16.62 -10.30
CA LEU A 112 -7.53 17.18 -9.34
C LEU A 112 -6.08 16.91 -9.78
N ALA A 113 -5.81 15.76 -10.39
CA ALA A 113 -4.51 15.46 -10.99
C ALA A 113 -4.15 16.47 -12.09
N ASP A 114 -5.10 16.82 -12.97
CA ASP A 114 -4.89 17.80 -14.03
C ASP A 114 -4.66 19.20 -13.45
N LEU A 115 -5.44 19.58 -12.44
CA LEU A 115 -5.31 20.89 -11.79
C LEU A 115 -3.96 21.07 -11.12
N VAL A 116 -3.52 20.08 -10.31
CA VAL A 116 -2.23 20.17 -9.61
C VAL A 116 -1.08 20.17 -10.62
N ARG A 117 -1.17 19.37 -11.68
CA ARG A 117 -0.16 19.36 -12.76
C ARG A 117 -0.09 20.69 -13.51
N GLN A 118 -1.21 21.35 -13.76
CA GLN A 118 -1.27 22.61 -14.51
C GLN A 118 -0.94 23.84 -13.65
N ARG A 119 -1.38 23.86 -12.39
CA ARG A 119 -1.35 25.05 -11.52
C ARG A 119 -0.37 24.92 -10.35
N GLY A 120 0.23 23.75 -10.19
CA GLY A 120 1.00 23.41 -9.00
C GLY A 120 0.11 23.06 -7.81
N PRO A 121 0.71 22.84 -6.63
CA PRO A 121 -0.02 22.35 -5.48
C PRO A 121 -0.83 23.44 -4.78
N MET A 122 -2.01 23.04 -4.28
CA MET A 122 -3.07 23.88 -3.74
C MET A 122 -2.72 24.51 -2.39
N HIS A 123 -3.34 25.66 -2.10
CA HIS A 123 -3.30 26.24 -0.76
C HIS A 123 -4.09 25.40 0.24
N ALA A 124 -3.62 25.37 1.50
CA ALA A 124 -4.21 24.58 2.58
C ALA A 124 -5.74 24.74 2.72
N ALA A 125 -6.25 25.98 2.67
CA ALA A 125 -7.68 26.24 2.79
C ALA A 125 -8.49 25.66 1.62
N GLN A 126 -7.96 25.72 0.39
CA GLN A 126 -8.61 25.16 -0.79
C GLN A 126 -8.59 23.61 -0.75
N ALA A 127 -7.45 23.03 -0.36
CA ALA A 127 -7.34 21.59 -0.16
C ALA A 127 -8.31 21.10 0.94
N ALA A 128 -8.49 21.88 2.00
CA ALA A 128 -9.43 21.56 3.07
C ALA A 128 -10.90 21.62 2.61
N GLN A 129 -11.28 22.60 1.78
CA GLN A 129 -12.61 22.66 1.16
C GLN A 129 -12.86 21.45 0.25
N LEU A 130 -11.88 21.10 -0.58
CA LEU A 130 -11.94 19.91 -1.43
C LEU A 130 -12.09 18.64 -0.58
N GLY A 131 -11.27 18.50 0.46
CA GLY A 131 -11.30 17.36 1.37
C GLY A 131 -12.65 17.19 2.07
N GLU A 132 -13.29 18.27 2.49
CA GLU A 132 -14.63 18.21 3.10
C GLU A 132 -15.70 17.71 2.12
N ARG A 133 -15.67 18.17 0.87
CA ARG A 133 -16.62 17.71 -0.17
C ARG A 133 -16.44 16.23 -0.48
N VAL A 134 -15.20 15.78 -0.64
CA VAL A 134 -14.89 14.36 -0.89
C VAL A 134 -15.27 13.51 0.33
N LEU A 135 -14.96 13.96 1.55
CA LEU A 135 -15.33 13.27 2.77
C LEU A 135 -16.85 13.13 2.94
N THR A 136 -17.61 14.15 2.55
CA THR A 136 -19.09 14.11 2.55
C THR A 136 -19.62 13.08 1.56
N ALA A 137 -19.07 13.06 0.33
CA ALA A 137 -19.42 12.06 -0.69
C ALA A 137 -19.11 10.63 -0.21
N LEU A 138 -17.92 10.41 0.37
CA LEU A 138 -17.54 9.12 0.96
C LEU A 138 -18.48 8.71 2.09
N GLN A 139 -18.82 9.64 2.99
CA GLN A 139 -19.76 9.36 4.07
C GLN A 139 -21.15 8.97 3.56
N ALA A 140 -21.66 9.64 2.52
CA ALA A 140 -22.92 9.28 1.88
C ALA A 140 -22.87 7.86 1.29
N ALA A 141 -21.78 7.51 0.62
CA ALA A 141 -21.56 6.16 0.08
C ALA A 141 -21.45 5.09 1.17
N HIS A 142 -20.66 5.33 2.22
CA HIS A 142 -20.47 4.40 3.33
C HIS A 142 -21.79 4.13 4.07
N LYS A 143 -22.64 5.15 4.25
CA LYS A 143 -23.99 4.99 4.83
C LYS A 143 -24.90 4.09 3.98
N ALA A 144 -24.67 4.04 2.66
CA ALA A 144 -25.37 3.14 1.75
C ALA A 144 -24.70 1.76 1.63
N GLY A 145 -23.64 1.49 2.41
CA GLY A 145 -22.89 0.23 2.38
C GLY A 145 -21.93 0.10 1.20
N ILE A 146 -21.54 1.22 0.58
CA ILE A 146 -20.65 1.25 -0.58
C ILE A 146 -19.30 1.82 -0.17
N VAL A 147 -18.22 1.08 -0.42
CA VAL A 147 -16.83 1.54 -0.31
C VAL A 147 -16.33 1.92 -1.70
N HIS A 148 -15.65 3.06 -1.83
CA HIS A 148 -15.19 3.57 -3.14
C HIS A 148 -14.01 2.76 -3.70
N ARG A 149 -13.06 2.38 -2.84
CA ARG A 149 -11.87 1.54 -3.12
C ARG A 149 -10.75 2.17 -3.95
N ASP A 150 -11.05 3.16 -4.78
CA ASP A 150 -10.07 3.81 -5.67
C ASP A 150 -10.11 5.35 -5.56
N VAL A 151 -10.08 5.90 -4.34
CA VAL A 151 -10.03 7.37 -4.17
C VAL A 151 -8.64 7.88 -4.55
N LYS A 152 -8.56 8.74 -5.56
CA LYS A 152 -7.29 9.32 -6.03
C LYS A 152 -7.53 10.62 -6.80
N PRO A 153 -6.50 11.46 -7.01
CA PRO A 153 -6.64 12.74 -7.72
C PRO A 153 -7.28 12.64 -9.12
N ALA A 154 -7.06 11.54 -9.85
CA ALA A 154 -7.66 11.34 -11.17
C ALA A 154 -9.19 11.12 -11.12
N ASN A 155 -9.72 10.66 -9.98
CA ASN A 155 -11.14 10.35 -9.80
C ASN A 155 -11.92 11.49 -9.12
N ILE A 156 -11.28 12.64 -8.90
CA ILE A 156 -11.90 13.82 -8.28
C ILE A 156 -11.94 14.93 -9.32
N LEU A 157 -13.14 15.27 -9.79
CA LEU A 157 -13.37 16.34 -10.75
C LEU A 157 -13.66 17.64 -10.01
N VAL A 158 -13.01 18.72 -10.41
CA VAL A 158 -13.08 20.01 -9.72
C VAL A 158 -13.45 21.10 -10.71
N ALA A 159 -14.69 21.56 -10.65
CA ALA A 159 -15.21 22.58 -11.54
C ALA A 159 -14.67 23.98 -11.16
N PRO A 160 -14.62 24.94 -12.11
CA PRO A 160 -14.14 26.30 -11.85
C PRO A 160 -14.95 27.05 -10.78
N ASP A 161 -16.22 26.68 -10.60
CA ASP A 161 -17.13 27.23 -9.59
C ASP A 161 -16.96 26.60 -8.19
N GLY A 162 -15.97 25.73 -8.02
CA GLY A 162 -15.66 25.06 -6.75
C GLY A 162 -16.48 23.80 -6.48
N ARG A 163 -17.36 23.37 -7.40
CA ARG A 163 -18.03 22.06 -7.27
C ARG A 163 -17.00 20.93 -7.40
N VAL A 164 -17.09 19.96 -6.50
CA VAL A 164 -16.26 18.76 -6.47
C VAL A 164 -17.14 17.54 -6.68
N LYS A 165 -16.76 16.68 -7.63
CA LYS A 165 -17.45 15.42 -7.93
C LYS A 165 -16.48 14.24 -7.86
N LEU A 166 -16.83 13.24 -7.07
CA LEU A 166 -16.14 11.95 -6.99
C LEU A 166 -16.74 11.00 -8.03
N THR A 167 -15.90 10.42 -8.88
CA THR A 167 -16.28 9.49 -9.95
C THR A 167 -15.67 8.11 -9.72
N ASP A 168 -16.08 7.11 -10.51
CA ASP A 168 -15.49 5.77 -10.54
C ASP A 168 -15.62 4.96 -9.24
N PHE A 169 -16.77 5.10 -8.56
CA PHE A 169 -17.13 4.29 -7.39
C PHE A 169 -17.10 2.78 -7.67
N GLY A 170 -16.05 2.08 -7.24
CA GLY A 170 -16.02 0.63 -7.06
C GLY A 170 -16.13 -0.25 -8.31
N ILE A 171 -16.65 0.24 -9.44
CA ILE A 171 -16.96 -0.54 -10.66
C ILE A 171 -15.69 -1.22 -11.24
N ALA A 172 -14.54 -0.66 -10.91
CA ALA A 172 -13.19 -1.12 -11.19
C ALA A 172 -12.82 -2.47 -10.55
N HIS A 173 -13.29 -2.75 -9.33
CA HIS A 173 -12.76 -3.88 -8.55
C HIS A 173 -13.57 -5.16 -8.66
N ALA A 174 -14.71 -5.15 -9.37
CA ALA A 174 -15.29 -6.39 -9.88
C ALA A 174 -14.34 -7.13 -10.86
N ILE A 175 -13.32 -6.44 -11.40
CA ILE A 175 -12.24 -6.98 -12.25
C ILE A 175 -11.07 -7.55 -11.41
N ASP A 176 -10.85 -7.03 -10.20
CA ASP A 176 -9.55 -7.09 -9.49
C ASP A 176 -9.56 -7.83 -8.14
N ASP A 177 -10.58 -8.63 -7.84
CA ASP A 177 -10.48 -9.59 -6.72
C ASP A 177 -10.65 -11.02 -7.22
N PRO A 178 -9.50 -11.71 -7.40
CA PRO A 178 -8.93 -12.43 -6.27
C PRO A 178 -7.40 -12.28 -6.17
N ARG A 179 -6.89 -11.47 -5.24
CA ARG A 179 -5.45 -11.35 -4.87
C ARG A 179 -4.52 -10.94 -6.02
N LEU A 180 -4.09 -9.67 -6.05
CA LEU A 180 -2.82 -9.19 -6.66
C LEU A 180 -2.33 -10.10 -7.82
N THR A 181 -2.98 -9.98 -8.98
CA THR A 181 -2.75 -10.67 -10.27
C THR A 181 -1.64 -11.73 -10.31
N THR A 182 -1.97 -12.90 -10.87
CA THR A 182 -1.15 -14.09 -11.21
C THR A 182 0.24 -13.84 -11.86
N SER A 183 0.63 -12.60 -12.10
CA SER A 183 1.90 -12.13 -12.66
C SER A 183 2.67 -11.12 -11.77
N GLY A 184 2.19 -10.79 -10.57
CA GLY A 184 2.84 -9.85 -9.64
C GLY A 184 2.79 -8.38 -10.07
N MET A 185 2.01 -8.03 -11.10
CA MET A 185 1.92 -6.65 -11.61
C MET A 185 0.64 -5.95 -11.15
N ILE A 186 0.79 -4.96 -10.28
CA ILE A 186 -0.28 -4.01 -9.93
C ILE A 186 -0.56 -3.14 -11.17
N VAL A 187 -1.79 -3.22 -11.70
CA VAL A 187 -2.24 -2.35 -12.79
C VAL A 187 -2.72 -1.03 -12.17
N GLY A 188 -1.88 0.00 -12.18
CA GLY A 188 -2.20 1.35 -11.67
C GLY A 188 -1.10 1.91 -10.77
N SER A 189 -1.29 3.15 -10.28
CA SER A 189 -0.38 3.73 -9.27
C SER A 189 -0.83 3.28 -7.87
N PRO A 190 -0.05 2.44 -7.17
CA PRO A 190 -0.40 1.99 -5.81
C PRO A 190 -0.28 3.11 -4.77
N ALA A 191 0.24 4.28 -5.11
CA ALA A 191 0.57 5.36 -4.16
C ALA A 191 -0.64 5.90 -3.36
N PHE A 192 -1.88 5.61 -3.78
CA PHE A 192 -3.11 5.98 -3.08
C PHE A 192 -3.79 4.79 -2.37
N MET A 193 -3.21 3.58 -2.46
CA MET A 193 -3.76 2.37 -1.86
C MET A 193 -3.48 2.33 -0.36
N ALA A 194 -4.47 1.87 0.42
CA ALA A 194 -4.32 1.72 1.87
C ALA A 194 -3.45 0.50 2.25
N PRO A 195 -2.71 0.52 3.37
CA PRO A 195 -1.84 -0.57 3.80
C PRO A 195 -2.57 -1.90 3.91
N GLU A 196 -3.77 -1.90 4.48
CA GLU A 196 -4.60 -3.11 4.59
C GLU A 196 -4.98 -3.72 3.23
N ARG A 197 -5.06 -2.90 2.17
CA ARG A 197 -5.31 -3.36 0.80
C ARG A 197 -4.06 -3.96 0.17
N VAL A 198 -2.90 -3.37 0.45
CA VAL A 198 -1.60 -3.92 0.05
C VAL A 198 -1.38 -5.30 0.70
N GLU A 199 -1.82 -5.48 1.95
CA GLU A 199 -1.85 -6.78 2.65
C GLU A 199 -2.89 -7.78 2.09
N GLY A 200 -3.70 -7.37 1.12
CA GLY A 200 -4.74 -8.20 0.52
C GLY A 200 -6.02 -8.34 1.35
N ARG A 201 -6.26 -7.47 2.33
CA ARG A 201 -7.56 -7.41 3.04
C ARG A 201 -8.62 -6.74 2.15
N GLU A 202 -9.88 -6.98 2.49
CA GLU A 202 -10.99 -6.29 1.84
C GLU A 202 -10.96 -4.78 2.12
N ALA A 203 -11.41 -3.99 1.15
CA ALA A 203 -11.54 -2.55 1.33
C ALA A 203 -12.66 -2.22 2.31
N MET A 204 -12.37 -1.33 3.25
CA MET A 204 -13.31 -0.87 4.27
C MET A 204 -13.50 0.65 4.15
N PRO A 205 -14.52 1.26 4.80
CA PRO A 205 -14.67 2.71 4.86
C PRO A 205 -13.39 3.45 5.26
N GLU A 206 -12.63 2.87 6.19
CA GLU A 206 -11.35 3.39 6.66
C GLU A 206 -10.31 3.41 5.53
N SER A 207 -10.33 2.44 4.60
CA SER A 207 -9.43 2.41 3.45
C SER A 207 -9.63 3.62 2.54
N ASP A 208 -10.88 4.03 2.31
CA ASP A 208 -11.17 5.25 1.55
C ASP A 208 -10.66 6.52 2.28
N LEU A 209 -10.71 6.52 3.62
CA LEU A 209 -10.17 7.61 4.43
C LEU A 209 -8.65 7.74 4.30
N TRP A 210 -7.91 6.62 4.23
CA TRP A 210 -6.48 6.65 3.93
C TRP A 210 -6.22 7.22 2.54
N SER A 211 -6.93 6.73 1.53
CA SER A 211 -6.80 7.19 0.16
C SER A 211 -7.14 8.68 0.01
N LEU A 212 -8.10 9.20 0.78
CA LEU A 212 -8.35 10.64 0.93
C LEU A 212 -7.15 11.37 1.56
N GLY A 213 -6.53 10.81 2.59
CA GLY A 213 -5.29 11.35 3.18
C GLY A 213 -4.16 11.48 2.15
N ALA A 214 -3.93 10.44 1.36
CA ALA A 214 -2.92 10.43 0.30
C ALA A 214 -3.25 11.44 -0.82
N THR A 215 -4.53 11.58 -1.15
CA THR A 215 -5.03 12.56 -2.12
C THR A 215 -4.83 14.00 -1.62
N LEU A 216 -5.11 14.27 -0.35
CA LEU A 216 -4.89 15.58 0.26
C LEU A 216 -3.41 15.93 0.37
N PHE A 217 -2.56 14.95 0.68
CA PHE A 217 -1.10 15.10 0.61
C PHE A 217 -0.70 15.56 -0.79
N TYR A 218 -1.12 14.82 -1.82
CA TYR A 218 -0.82 15.18 -3.22
C TYR A 218 -1.30 16.58 -3.59
N ALA A 219 -2.51 16.95 -3.16
CA ALA A 219 -3.05 18.28 -3.41
C ALA A 219 -2.19 19.40 -2.79
N VAL A 220 -1.65 19.19 -1.58
CA VAL A 220 -0.92 20.21 -0.81
C VAL A 220 0.58 20.25 -1.15
N GLU A 221 1.21 19.10 -1.33
CA GLU A 221 2.64 18.96 -1.60
C GLU A 221 2.96 18.94 -3.09
N GLY A 222 2.04 18.46 -3.93
CA GLY A 222 2.20 18.34 -5.39
C GLY A 222 2.91 17.06 -5.84
N THR A 223 3.36 16.26 -4.88
CA THR A 223 4.03 14.98 -5.09
C THR A 223 3.25 13.87 -4.38
N MET A 224 3.47 12.63 -4.79
CA MET A 224 2.84 11.48 -4.13
C MET A 224 3.55 11.16 -2.80
N PRO A 225 2.82 10.81 -1.72
CA PRO A 225 3.42 10.62 -0.40
C PRO A 225 4.42 9.45 -0.32
N PHE A 226 4.12 8.36 -1.02
CA PHE A 226 4.84 7.09 -0.88
C PHE A 226 5.46 6.60 -2.19
N GLU A 227 5.39 7.38 -3.28
CA GLU A 227 5.94 6.95 -4.57
C GLU A 227 7.47 6.79 -4.48
N ARG A 228 7.96 5.66 -4.99
CA ARG A 228 9.38 5.32 -5.07
C ARG A 228 9.69 4.83 -6.49
N ALA A 229 10.97 4.65 -6.78
CA ALA A 229 11.44 4.22 -8.10
C ALA A 229 10.85 2.86 -8.56
N THR A 230 10.47 1.99 -7.62
CA THR A 230 9.85 0.69 -7.92
C THR A 230 8.51 0.53 -7.22
N THR A 231 7.64 -0.31 -7.81
CA THR A 231 6.36 -0.70 -7.20
C THR A 231 6.58 -1.33 -5.83
N ALA A 232 7.54 -2.25 -5.70
CA ALA A 232 7.85 -2.91 -4.43
C ALA A 232 8.28 -1.90 -3.34
N ALA A 233 9.13 -0.93 -3.69
CA ALA A 233 9.54 0.13 -2.76
C ALA A 233 8.36 1.04 -2.39
N THR A 234 7.46 1.34 -3.33
CA THR A 234 6.24 2.13 -3.05
C THR A 234 5.32 1.39 -2.09
N LEU A 235 5.11 0.09 -2.28
CA LEU A 235 4.32 -0.75 -1.36
C LEU A 235 4.97 -0.82 0.01
N HIS A 236 6.29 -0.98 0.08
CA HIS A 236 7.02 -0.94 1.34
C HIS A 236 6.81 0.41 2.06
N ALA A 237 6.99 1.52 1.35
CA ALA A 237 6.82 2.86 1.90
C ALA A 237 5.40 3.09 2.47
N ILE A 238 4.36 2.63 1.76
CA ILE A 238 2.96 2.68 2.23
C ILE A 238 2.81 1.95 3.57
N MET A 239 3.53 0.83 3.75
CA MET A 239 3.42 -0.04 4.92
C MET A 239 4.25 0.44 6.13
N THR A 240 5.39 1.10 5.89
CA THR A 240 6.40 1.31 6.94
C THR A 240 6.74 2.77 7.20
N GLU A 241 6.46 3.68 6.28
CA GLU A 241 6.90 5.07 6.37
C GLU A 241 5.78 6.01 6.81
N ILE A 242 6.20 7.15 7.39
CA ILE A 242 5.31 8.29 7.68
C ILE A 242 5.74 9.40 6.72
N PRO A 243 4.84 9.91 5.86
CA PRO A 243 5.21 10.89 4.87
C PRO A 243 5.51 12.25 5.52
N TYR A 244 6.51 12.95 4.99
CA TYR A 244 6.91 14.26 5.48
C TYR A 244 6.21 15.37 4.69
N LEU A 245 5.62 16.36 5.39
CA LEU A 245 4.95 17.51 4.79
C LEU A 245 5.90 18.72 4.78
N THR A 246 6.12 19.31 3.61
CA THR A 246 6.95 20.51 3.45
C THR A 246 6.12 21.79 3.33
N ARG A 247 4.91 21.70 2.75
CA ARG A 247 4.02 22.84 2.49
C ARG A 247 2.81 22.84 3.44
N GLY A 248 2.33 21.67 3.84
CA GLY A 248 1.21 21.49 4.75
C GLY A 248 1.60 21.74 6.21
N HIS A 249 0.86 22.63 6.90
CA HIS A 249 1.09 22.92 8.32
C HIS A 249 -0.22 22.99 9.11
N GLY A 250 -0.13 22.91 10.45
CA GLY A 250 -1.27 23.12 11.33
C GLY A 250 -2.42 22.13 11.08
N PRO A 251 -3.68 22.58 11.05
CA PRO A 251 -4.83 21.68 10.94
C PRO A 251 -4.86 20.83 9.65
N ILE A 252 -4.39 21.34 8.51
CA ILE A 252 -4.34 20.55 7.26
C ILE A 252 -3.30 19.41 7.38
N ALA A 253 -2.17 19.67 8.02
CA ALA A 253 -1.16 18.64 8.27
C ALA A 253 -1.69 17.57 9.23
N ALA A 254 -2.41 17.99 10.29
CA ALA A 254 -2.99 17.08 11.26
C ALA A 254 -4.02 16.12 10.63
N VAL A 255 -4.88 16.60 9.72
CA VAL A 255 -5.83 15.72 9.03
C VAL A 255 -5.13 14.79 8.05
N ILE A 256 -4.16 15.27 7.26
CA ILE A 256 -3.40 14.43 6.32
C ILE A 256 -2.70 13.29 7.07
N LEU A 257 -1.90 13.62 8.08
CA LEU A 257 -1.13 12.61 8.83
C LEU A 257 -2.04 11.69 9.65
N GLY A 258 -3.14 12.21 10.21
CA GLY A 258 -4.08 11.40 10.95
C GLY A 258 -4.91 10.44 10.08
N LEU A 259 -5.15 10.78 8.81
CA LEU A 259 -5.74 9.87 7.82
C LEU A 259 -4.71 8.86 7.30
N LEU A 260 -3.42 9.23 7.26
CA LEU A 260 -2.31 8.37 6.87
C LEU A 260 -1.71 7.58 8.05
N VAL A 261 -2.55 7.18 9.01
CA VAL A 261 -2.19 6.22 10.06
C VAL A 261 -2.41 4.79 9.55
N ALA A 262 -1.36 3.97 9.61
CA ALA A 262 -1.32 2.68 8.90
C ALA A 262 -2.41 1.70 9.39
N LYS A 263 -2.61 1.65 10.71
CA LYS A 263 -3.65 0.82 11.34
C LYS A 263 -5.03 1.47 11.18
N PRO A 264 -6.01 0.82 10.50
CA PRO A 264 -7.35 1.38 10.29
C PRO A 264 -8.04 1.81 11.59
N GLU A 265 -7.91 1.03 12.66
CA GLU A 265 -8.53 1.29 13.96
C GLU A 265 -7.96 2.50 14.73
N ALA A 266 -6.76 2.95 14.36
CA ALA A 266 -6.11 4.12 14.94
C ALA A 266 -6.20 5.37 14.04
N ARG A 267 -6.76 5.21 12.84
CA ARG A 267 -6.93 6.28 11.83
C ARG A 267 -8.01 7.26 12.28
N LEU A 268 -7.88 8.52 11.85
CA LEU A 268 -8.93 9.50 12.12
C LEU A 268 -10.27 9.02 11.59
N THR A 269 -11.29 9.10 12.46
CA THR A 269 -12.68 8.89 12.06
C THR A 269 -13.15 10.03 11.15
N THR A 270 -14.21 9.77 10.37
CA THR A 270 -14.87 10.79 9.53
C THR A 270 -15.18 12.06 10.31
N ALA A 271 -15.72 11.94 11.53
CA ALA A 271 -16.08 13.08 12.36
C ALA A 271 -14.85 13.90 12.81
N GLN A 272 -13.75 13.24 13.16
CA GLN A 272 -12.52 13.92 13.54
C GLN A 272 -11.87 14.62 12.33
N ALA A 273 -11.82 13.95 11.17
CA ALA A 273 -11.31 14.52 9.94
C ALA A 273 -12.13 15.76 9.52
N GLN A 274 -13.46 15.70 9.59
CA GLN A 274 -14.35 16.82 9.28
C GLN A 274 -14.07 18.05 10.16
N ASN A 275 -13.89 17.85 11.47
CA ASN A 275 -13.58 18.95 12.39
C ASN A 275 -12.23 19.62 12.07
N LEU A 276 -11.21 18.84 11.72
CA LEU A 276 -9.90 19.37 11.35
C LEU A 276 -9.93 20.09 10.00
N LEU A 277 -10.66 19.56 9.01
CA LEU A 277 -10.88 20.21 7.72
C LEU A 277 -11.59 21.56 7.89
N ALA A 278 -12.67 21.62 8.68
CA ALA A 278 -13.35 22.88 8.98
C ALA A 278 -12.42 23.92 9.63
N THR A 279 -11.53 23.47 10.52
CA THR A 279 -10.53 24.35 11.14
C THR A 279 -9.49 24.83 10.12
N ALA A 280 -9.05 23.97 9.21
CA ALA A 280 -8.10 24.30 8.15
C ALA A 280 -8.65 25.30 7.11
N GLN A 281 -9.98 25.35 6.95
CA GLN A 281 -10.64 26.36 6.10
C GLN A 281 -10.71 27.75 6.73
N GLY A 282 -10.36 27.89 8.02
CA GLY A 282 -10.55 29.12 8.78
C GLY A 282 -11.98 29.31 9.30
N ALA A 283 -12.82 28.27 9.27
CA ALA A 283 -14.23 28.33 9.66
C ALA A 283 -14.48 28.29 11.19
N ARG A 284 -13.53 28.74 12.01
CA ARG A 284 -13.80 29.12 13.40
C ARG A 284 -13.37 30.57 13.64
N PRO A 285 -14.27 31.43 14.13
CA PRO A 285 -13.85 32.69 14.74
C PRO A 285 -13.00 32.34 15.97
N THR A 286 -11.72 32.67 15.95
CA THR A 286 -11.04 33.02 17.19
C THR A 286 -11.86 34.12 17.85
N PRO A 287 -12.31 33.97 19.11
CA PRO A 287 -12.87 35.10 19.84
C PRO A 287 -11.87 36.27 19.75
N PRO A 288 -12.29 37.47 19.31
CA PRO A 288 -11.38 38.60 19.20
C PRO A 288 -11.03 39.09 20.60
N GLY A 289 -9.74 39.10 20.92
CA GLY A 289 -9.18 39.88 22.03
C GLY A 289 -9.40 39.29 23.42
N GLY A 290 -8.31 38.89 24.06
CA GLY A 290 -8.32 38.50 25.45
C GLY A 290 -6.91 38.29 25.97
N THR A 291 -6.09 39.34 25.92
CA THR A 291 -4.94 39.47 26.83
C THR A 291 -5.45 39.18 28.24
N ALA A 292 -4.86 38.18 28.90
CA ALA A 292 -5.12 37.91 30.31
C ALA A 292 -4.58 39.11 31.13
N MET A 293 -5.41 40.13 31.32
CA MET A 293 -5.23 41.09 32.39
C MET A 293 -5.78 40.48 33.67
N LEU A 294 -4.90 40.17 34.62
CA LEU A 294 -5.28 40.07 36.02
C LEU A 294 -5.85 41.43 36.45
N GLN A 295 -7.13 41.47 36.82
CA GLN A 295 -7.67 42.47 37.74
C GLN A 295 -8.59 41.79 38.76
N GLY A 296 -8.43 42.23 40.00
CA GLY A 296 -8.78 41.48 41.20
C GLY A 296 -10.18 41.69 41.78
N GLY A 297 -10.50 40.77 42.69
CA GLY A 297 -11.48 40.91 43.79
C GLY A 297 -12.54 39.79 43.83
N PRO A 298 -13.20 39.49 44.99
CA PRO A 298 -12.83 39.59 46.40
C PRO A 298 -12.98 38.19 47.13
N PRO A 299 -12.87 38.04 48.47
CA PRO A 299 -12.33 36.82 49.10
C PRO A 299 -13.31 35.65 49.31
N THR A 300 -12.70 34.48 49.40
CA THR A 300 -13.22 33.13 49.66
C THR A 300 -14.20 33.05 50.83
N ARG A 301 -15.40 32.50 50.57
CA ARG A 301 -16.24 31.84 51.60
C ARG A 301 -16.15 30.32 51.42
N MET A 302 -15.87 29.63 52.52
CA MET A 302 -15.81 28.17 52.60
C MET A 302 -17.18 27.54 52.28
N ALA A 303 -17.15 26.51 51.42
CA ALA A 303 -18.28 25.61 51.16
C ALA A 303 -18.25 24.38 52.10
N PRO A 304 -19.39 23.68 52.33
CA PRO A 304 -19.55 22.68 53.39
C PRO A 304 -18.83 21.35 53.09
N GLN A 305 -18.49 20.60 54.16
CA GLN A 305 -17.82 19.29 54.08
C GLN A 305 -18.68 18.21 53.38
N PRO A 306 -18.05 17.26 52.65
CA PRO A 306 -18.74 16.15 52.00
C PRO A 306 -19.06 14.98 52.96
N PRO A 307 -20.07 14.15 52.67
CA PRO A 307 -20.48 13.03 53.53
C PRO A 307 -19.52 11.83 53.47
N LYS A 308 -19.50 11.04 54.56
CA LYS A 308 -18.60 9.91 54.81
C LYS A 308 -18.69 8.82 53.74
N LYS A 309 -17.53 8.39 53.22
CA LYS A 309 -17.38 7.37 52.16
C LYS A 309 -17.71 5.95 52.66
N ASN A 310 -18.53 5.25 51.87
CA ASN A 310 -18.81 3.82 51.99
C ASN A 310 -17.61 2.99 51.49
N LEU A 311 -17.09 2.10 52.33
CA LEU A 311 -15.91 1.23 52.08
C LEU A 311 -16.15 0.10 51.04
N ARG A 312 -17.31 0.05 50.39
CA ARG A 312 -17.62 -0.95 49.34
C ARG A 312 -16.84 -0.72 48.04
N GLY A 313 -16.50 0.54 47.71
CA GLY A 313 -15.72 0.86 46.51
C GLY A 313 -14.25 0.43 46.59
N LEU A 314 -13.69 0.34 47.80
CA LEU A 314 -12.30 -0.06 48.02
C LEU A 314 -12.09 -1.54 47.68
N TRP A 315 -13.06 -2.40 48.03
CA TRP A 315 -12.98 -3.83 47.75
C TRP A 315 -13.16 -4.18 46.27
N ILE A 316 -13.98 -3.41 45.53
CA ILE A 316 -14.14 -3.58 44.08
C ILE A 316 -12.87 -3.14 43.33
N ALA A 317 -12.24 -2.05 43.77
CA ALA A 317 -10.97 -1.60 43.21
C ALA A 317 -9.83 -2.61 43.48
N LEU A 318 -9.79 -3.21 44.68
CA LEU A 318 -8.79 -4.23 45.01
C LEU A 318 -8.97 -5.51 44.17
N ALA A 319 -10.21 -5.93 43.95
CA ALA A 319 -10.52 -7.07 43.09
C ALA A 319 -10.15 -6.81 41.62
N ALA A 320 -10.43 -5.60 41.10
CA ALA A 320 -10.05 -5.22 39.74
C ALA A 320 -8.52 -5.19 39.56
N VAL A 321 -7.77 -4.69 40.54
CA VAL A 321 -6.30 -4.69 40.51
C VAL A 321 -5.75 -6.10 40.59
N LEU A 322 -6.34 -7.00 41.37
CA LEU A 322 -5.94 -8.41 41.41
C LEU A 322 -6.25 -9.16 40.11
N VAL A 323 -7.37 -8.86 39.44
CA VAL A 323 -7.71 -9.43 38.13
C VAL A 323 -6.76 -8.91 37.05
N VAL A 324 -6.42 -7.62 37.05
CA VAL A 324 -5.43 -7.06 36.12
C VAL A 324 -4.03 -7.61 36.42
N ALA A 325 -3.64 -7.77 37.68
CA ALA A 325 -2.38 -8.38 38.05
C ALA A 325 -2.32 -9.88 37.71
N ALA A 326 -3.43 -10.60 37.77
CA ALA A 326 -3.54 -11.99 37.33
C ALA A 326 -3.60 -12.14 35.81
N LEU A 327 -4.15 -11.17 35.07
CA LEU A 327 -4.15 -11.13 33.61
C LEU A 327 -2.79 -10.70 33.06
N VAL A 328 -2.12 -9.73 33.68
CA VAL A 328 -0.74 -9.34 33.34
C VAL A 328 0.23 -10.44 33.78
N GLY A 329 0.08 -10.95 35.00
CA GLY A 329 0.84 -12.10 35.50
C GLY A 329 0.61 -13.37 34.68
N GLY A 330 -0.62 -13.64 34.22
CA GLY A 330 -0.96 -14.76 33.34
C GLY A 330 -0.49 -14.57 31.90
N PHE A 331 -0.46 -13.34 31.39
CA PHE A 331 0.09 -13.00 30.07
C PHE A 331 1.62 -13.15 30.05
N PHE A 332 2.31 -12.87 31.17
CA PHE A 332 3.75 -13.06 31.31
C PHE A 332 4.16 -14.45 31.84
N ALA A 333 3.29 -15.17 32.56
CA ALA A 333 3.55 -16.53 33.05
C ALA A 333 3.10 -17.63 32.07
N GLY A 334 2.16 -17.34 31.17
CA GLY A 334 1.67 -18.27 30.13
C GLY A 334 2.52 -18.31 28.85
N LYS A 335 3.46 -17.38 28.70
CA LYS A 335 4.56 -17.42 27.73
C LYS A 335 5.88 -17.08 28.41
N ALA A 336 6.20 -17.81 29.47
CA ALA A 336 7.60 -17.99 29.84
C ALA A 336 8.29 -18.66 28.64
N PHE A 337 8.96 -17.85 27.81
CA PHE A 337 10.00 -18.24 26.86
C PHE A 337 9.97 -19.73 26.48
N GLU A 338 9.10 -20.11 25.54
CA GLU A 338 9.63 -20.99 24.50
C GLU A 338 10.77 -20.20 23.89
N LYS A 339 12.00 -20.50 24.34
CA LYS A 339 13.20 -20.14 23.58
C LYS A 339 12.86 -20.47 22.13
N PRO A 340 13.04 -19.53 21.17
CA PRO A 340 12.74 -19.83 19.77
C PRO A 340 13.36 -21.19 19.48
N ALA A 341 12.54 -22.15 19.03
CA ALA A 341 12.99 -23.52 18.83
C ALA A 341 14.33 -23.44 18.10
N VAL A 342 15.40 -23.93 18.76
CA VAL A 342 16.74 -23.92 18.18
C VAL A 342 16.58 -24.64 16.85
N ASP A 343 16.72 -23.91 15.76
CA ASP A 343 16.59 -24.50 14.44
C ASP A 343 17.70 -25.53 14.31
N ALA A 344 17.34 -26.82 14.44
CA ALA A 344 18.30 -27.91 14.50
C ALA A 344 19.10 -28.05 13.19
N GLN A 345 18.61 -27.45 12.09
CA GLN A 345 19.29 -27.43 10.80
C GLN A 345 20.23 -26.23 10.66
N LYS A 346 20.10 -25.22 11.53
CA LYS A 346 20.99 -24.04 11.56
C LYS A 346 22.31 -24.39 12.24
N GLN A 347 23.40 -24.20 11.50
CA GLN A 347 24.76 -24.27 12.00
C GLN A 347 25.25 -22.89 12.45
N PRO A 348 26.26 -22.81 13.36
CA PRO A 348 26.83 -21.54 13.79
C PRO A 348 27.35 -20.72 12.60
N THR A 349 27.06 -19.41 12.60
CA THR A 349 27.55 -18.46 11.60
C THR A 349 29.06 -18.33 11.65
N MET A 350 29.70 -18.27 10.48
CA MET A 350 31.15 -18.10 10.34
C MET A 350 31.49 -16.75 9.72
N THR A 351 32.66 -16.22 10.06
CA THR A 351 33.17 -14.98 9.46
C THR A 351 34.09 -15.26 8.28
N TYR A 352 34.01 -14.45 7.22
CA TYR A 352 34.93 -14.51 6.09
C TYR A 352 35.71 -13.20 5.91
N GLY A 353 36.82 -13.29 5.18
CA GLY A 353 37.65 -12.15 4.82
C GLY A 353 38.85 -11.96 5.74
N ILE A 354 39.46 -10.78 5.72
CA ILE A 354 40.68 -10.51 6.51
C ILE A 354 40.42 -10.76 8.01
N GLY A 355 41.19 -11.67 8.62
CA GLY A 355 41.02 -12.07 10.02
C GLY A 355 39.75 -12.88 10.31
N GLY A 356 39.05 -13.35 9.27
CA GLY A 356 37.90 -14.24 9.36
C GLY A 356 38.29 -15.70 9.53
N GLN A 357 37.31 -16.52 9.85
CA GLN A 357 37.46 -17.98 9.97
C GLN A 357 37.69 -18.66 8.63
N ILE A 358 37.19 -18.07 7.54
CA ILE A 358 37.36 -18.58 6.18
C ILE A 358 37.75 -17.45 5.23
N ARG A 359 38.23 -17.83 4.04
CA ARG A 359 38.38 -16.91 2.91
C ARG A 359 37.26 -17.20 1.92
N ALA A 360 36.41 -16.22 1.65
CA ALA A 360 35.29 -16.37 0.71
C ALA A 360 35.40 -15.30 -0.38
N ALA A 361 35.42 -15.73 -1.63
CA ALA A 361 35.37 -14.89 -2.83
C ALA A 361 34.29 -15.47 -3.75
N ILE A 362 33.04 -15.28 -3.35
CA ILE A 362 31.86 -15.85 -4.01
C ILE A 362 31.20 -14.74 -4.83
N GLY A 363 31.19 -14.88 -6.15
CA GLY A 363 30.52 -13.97 -7.06
C GLY A 363 29.03 -14.28 -7.21
N SER A 364 28.36 -13.53 -8.09
CA SER A 364 26.92 -13.67 -8.33
C SER A 364 26.56 -14.82 -9.28
N TYR A 365 27.54 -15.30 -10.06
CA TYR A 365 27.32 -16.25 -11.16
C TYR A 365 27.38 -17.72 -10.74
N TYR A 366 28.29 -18.09 -9.83
CA TYR A 366 28.46 -19.48 -9.40
C TYR A 366 27.94 -19.68 -7.98
N ARG A 367 27.17 -20.74 -7.79
CA ARG A 367 26.50 -21.04 -6.51
C ARG A 367 27.00 -22.32 -5.84
N CYS A 368 27.74 -23.18 -6.53
CA CYS A 368 28.14 -24.48 -6.00
C CYS A 368 29.66 -24.64 -5.93
N PHE A 369 30.16 -25.23 -4.85
CA PHE A 369 31.59 -25.31 -4.56
C PHE A 369 31.98 -26.67 -3.96
N ASN A 370 33.21 -27.09 -4.25
CA ASN A 370 33.88 -28.27 -3.70
C ASN A 370 34.84 -27.87 -2.58
N ALA A 371 34.30 -27.27 -1.53
CA ALA A 371 35.08 -26.83 -0.37
C ALA A 371 34.36 -27.19 0.94
N PRO A 372 35.10 -27.61 1.99
CA PRO A 372 34.51 -27.77 3.31
C PRO A 372 34.17 -26.40 3.92
N VAL A 373 33.10 -26.32 4.70
CA VAL A 373 32.75 -25.09 5.44
C VAL A 373 33.28 -25.20 6.87
N GLN A 374 34.59 -25.03 7.03
CA GLN A 374 35.32 -25.17 8.29
C GLN A 374 36.42 -24.12 8.43
N ASP A 375 36.97 -23.97 9.62
CA ASP A 375 38.03 -22.99 9.91
C ASP A 375 39.25 -23.18 8.98
N GLY A 376 39.73 -22.09 8.40
CA GLY A 376 40.83 -22.07 7.43
C GLY A 376 40.45 -22.44 6.00
N ALA A 377 39.18 -22.77 5.71
CA ALA A 377 38.75 -23.09 4.35
C ALA A 377 38.78 -21.88 3.41
N ILE A 378 38.97 -22.17 2.12
CA ILE A 378 38.89 -21.21 1.03
C ILE A 378 37.67 -21.60 0.19
N ILE A 379 36.78 -20.66 -0.09
CA ILE A 379 35.61 -20.83 -0.95
C ILE A 379 35.68 -19.74 -2.01
N SER A 380 36.02 -20.09 -3.24
CA SER A 380 36.30 -19.12 -4.29
C SER A 380 35.93 -19.67 -5.66
N GLU A 381 35.43 -18.79 -6.53
CA GLU A 381 35.15 -19.13 -7.93
C GLU A 381 36.39 -19.56 -8.72
N ASP A 382 37.57 -19.15 -8.27
CA ASP A 382 38.85 -19.47 -8.91
C ASP A 382 39.39 -20.84 -8.47
N ASP A 383 39.15 -21.21 -7.22
CA ASP A 383 39.79 -22.38 -6.61
C ASP A 383 38.92 -23.64 -6.66
N ASN A 384 37.61 -23.49 -6.44
CA ASN A 384 36.77 -24.66 -6.12
C ASN A 384 35.30 -24.56 -6.55
N LYS A 385 34.98 -23.74 -7.57
CA LYS A 385 33.65 -23.77 -8.18
C LYS A 385 33.32 -25.17 -8.74
N SER A 386 32.04 -25.50 -8.72
CA SER A 386 31.46 -26.70 -9.30
C SER A 386 30.11 -26.35 -9.95
N GLU A 387 29.65 -27.19 -10.87
CA GLU A 387 28.29 -27.10 -11.40
C GLU A 387 27.31 -27.76 -10.41
N CYS A 388 26.16 -27.12 -10.18
CA CYS A 388 25.20 -27.59 -9.17
C CYS A 388 24.49 -28.90 -9.54
N ASP A 389 24.55 -29.32 -10.81
CA ASP A 389 24.07 -30.62 -11.28
C ASP A 389 25.09 -31.76 -11.08
N LYS A 390 26.33 -31.42 -10.69
CA LYS A 390 27.38 -32.37 -10.31
C LYS A 390 27.45 -32.51 -8.79
N SER A 391 28.13 -33.56 -8.33
CA SER A 391 28.44 -33.73 -6.91
C SER A 391 29.22 -32.52 -6.39
N HIS A 392 28.75 -31.90 -5.32
CA HIS A 392 29.41 -30.77 -4.68
C HIS A 392 29.24 -30.77 -3.16
N SER A 393 30.15 -30.12 -2.44
CA SER A 393 30.14 -30.10 -0.96
C SER A 393 29.29 -28.98 -0.39
N LEU A 394 29.06 -27.92 -1.18
CA LEU A 394 28.48 -26.66 -0.73
C LEU A 394 27.60 -26.02 -1.81
N GLU A 395 26.40 -25.55 -1.45
CA GLU A 395 25.53 -24.75 -2.32
C GLU A 395 25.13 -23.42 -1.64
N VAL A 396 25.39 -22.30 -2.29
CA VAL A 396 25.01 -20.94 -1.88
C VAL A 396 23.61 -20.66 -2.40
N TYR A 397 22.61 -20.65 -1.52
CA TYR A 397 21.21 -20.51 -1.93
C TYR A 397 20.68 -19.08 -1.89
N GLU A 398 21.35 -18.19 -1.17
CA GLU A 398 20.98 -16.79 -1.07
C GLU A 398 22.24 -15.94 -0.89
N ILE A 399 22.27 -14.77 -1.54
CA ILE A 399 23.31 -13.76 -1.36
C ILE A 399 22.58 -12.45 -1.14
N GLY A 400 22.81 -11.80 -0.02
CA GLY A 400 22.14 -10.54 0.30
C GLY A 400 23.13 -9.50 0.79
N GLY A 401 22.95 -8.27 0.32
CA GLY A 401 23.60 -7.11 0.91
C GLY A 401 22.96 -6.76 2.25
N LEU A 402 23.76 -6.48 3.28
CA LEU A 402 23.26 -5.96 4.55
C LEU A 402 22.85 -4.49 4.46
N LEU A 403 23.28 -3.81 3.41
CA LEU A 403 22.93 -2.43 3.06
C LEU A 403 22.63 -2.37 1.57
N SER A 404 21.43 -1.91 1.22
CA SER A 404 21.04 -1.71 -0.18
C SER A 404 21.76 -0.48 -0.73
N VAL A 405 22.74 -0.66 -1.62
CA VAL A 405 23.30 0.42 -2.44
C VAL A 405 22.80 0.25 -3.88
N GLU A 406 22.14 1.29 -4.38
CA GLU A 406 21.39 1.31 -5.64
C GLU A 406 22.26 1.27 -6.91
N ASN A 407 23.57 1.52 -6.84
CA ASN A 407 24.45 1.50 -8.01
C ASN A 407 25.92 1.24 -7.62
N TRP A 408 26.58 0.40 -8.41
CA TRP A 408 28.02 0.07 -8.33
C TRP A 408 28.89 1.15 -9.03
N ASN A 409 28.37 2.38 -9.08
CA ASN A 409 29.05 3.55 -9.62
C ASN A 409 29.50 4.41 -8.44
N THR A 410 30.81 4.43 -8.26
CA THR A 410 31.56 5.16 -7.24
C THR A 410 31.37 6.68 -7.36
N GLU A 411 30.72 7.28 -6.36
CA GLU A 411 31.12 8.57 -5.76
C GLU A 411 30.40 8.84 -4.41
N ASP A 412 29.30 8.14 -4.11
CA ASP A 412 28.55 8.29 -2.85
C ASP A 412 28.75 7.17 -1.81
N VAL A 413 29.54 6.13 -2.09
CA VAL A 413 29.84 5.09 -1.08
C VAL A 413 30.94 5.59 -0.12
N ALA A 414 30.68 6.69 0.57
CA ALA A 414 31.34 6.97 1.83
C ALA A 414 31.05 5.78 2.75
N VAL A 415 32.08 4.98 3.02
CA VAL A 415 32.06 3.69 3.73
C VAL A 415 30.93 3.62 4.76
N ALA A 416 29.88 2.86 4.47
CA ALA A 416 28.84 2.65 5.45
C ALA A 416 29.46 2.02 6.70
N ALA A 417 29.22 2.63 7.85
CA ALA A 417 29.83 2.20 9.10
C ALA A 417 29.52 0.72 9.37
N TYR A 418 30.53 -0.05 9.77
CA TYR A 418 30.33 -1.45 10.16
C TYR A 418 29.38 -1.49 11.37
N PRO A 419 28.18 -2.11 11.25
CA PRO A 419 27.17 -2.05 12.31
C PRO A 419 27.53 -2.91 13.53
N GLY A 420 28.68 -3.60 13.49
CA GLY A 420 29.14 -4.53 14.51
C GLY A 420 28.79 -5.98 14.16
N LEU A 421 29.66 -6.91 14.57
CA LEU A 421 29.55 -8.32 14.20
C LEU A 421 28.23 -8.96 14.65
N ASP A 422 27.73 -8.59 15.83
CA ASP A 422 26.48 -9.14 16.35
C ASP A 422 25.26 -8.73 15.53
N ALA A 423 25.21 -7.47 15.08
CA ALA A 423 24.14 -6.96 14.21
C ALA A 423 24.19 -7.60 12.82
N VAL A 424 25.40 -7.76 12.27
CA VAL A 424 25.67 -8.46 11.01
C VAL A 424 25.22 -9.93 11.10
N LYS A 425 25.62 -10.64 12.16
CA LYS A 425 25.22 -12.04 12.40
C LYS A 425 23.71 -12.17 12.54
N ALA A 426 23.07 -11.35 13.36
CA ALA A 426 21.63 -11.42 13.59
C ALA A 426 20.84 -11.23 12.29
N SER A 427 21.23 -10.25 11.48
CA SER A 427 20.58 -9.94 10.20
C SER A 427 20.76 -11.07 9.18
N ALA A 428 21.99 -11.55 9.00
CA ALA A 428 22.29 -12.64 8.08
C ALA A 428 21.61 -13.95 8.51
N GLU A 429 21.62 -14.27 9.80
CA GLU A 429 20.97 -15.47 10.32
C GLU A 429 19.46 -15.47 10.11
N ALA A 430 18.81 -14.31 10.32
CA ALA A 430 17.39 -14.14 10.08
C ALA A 430 17.05 -14.26 8.57
N ALA A 431 17.86 -13.64 7.71
CA ALA A 431 17.69 -13.73 6.26
C ALA A 431 17.88 -15.17 5.77
N CYS A 432 18.96 -15.85 6.17
CA CYS A 432 19.23 -17.24 5.80
C CYS A 432 18.15 -18.19 6.31
N ALA A 433 17.68 -18.04 7.55
CA ALA A 433 16.60 -18.86 8.08
C ALA A 433 15.28 -18.67 7.29
N THR A 434 14.97 -17.42 6.93
CA THR A 434 13.79 -17.09 6.14
C THR A 434 13.89 -17.68 4.73
N ALA A 435 15.04 -17.51 4.07
CA ALA A 435 15.29 -18.06 2.73
C ALA A 435 15.31 -19.61 2.73
N PHE A 436 15.81 -20.25 3.79
CA PHE A 436 15.79 -21.72 3.91
C PHE A 436 14.35 -22.25 4.03
N ARG A 437 13.45 -21.50 4.68
CA ARG A 437 12.05 -21.87 4.86
C ARG A 437 11.13 -21.39 3.72
N SER A 438 11.65 -20.62 2.77
CA SER A 438 10.91 -20.17 1.59
C SER A 438 10.94 -21.22 0.47
N SER A 439 10.32 -20.92 -0.67
CA SER A 439 10.37 -21.77 -1.86
C SER A 439 11.76 -21.86 -2.50
N ILE A 440 12.74 -21.05 -2.08
CA ILE A 440 14.13 -21.11 -2.59
C ILE A 440 14.75 -22.48 -2.32
N VAL A 441 14.52 -23.00 -1.11
CA VAL A 441 14.85 -24.38 -0.73
C VAL A 441 13.53 -25.15 -0.56
N PRO A 442 13.11 -25.94 -1.56
CA PRO A 442 11.84 -26.65 -1.52
C PRO A 442 11.74 -27.53 -0.28
N GLU A 443 10.58 -27.53 0.39
CA GLU A 443 10.35 -28.28 1.63
C GLU A 443 10.74 -29.76 1.52
N ALA A 444 10.41 -30.39 0.38
CA ALA A 444 10.75 -31.78 0.08
C ALA A 444 12.27 -32.08 0.03
N LYS A 445 13.11 -31.06 -0.13
CA LYS A 445 14.58 -31.19 -0.18
C LYS A 445 15.29 -30.77 1.10
N ARG A 446 14.58 -30.21 2.10
CA ARG A 446 15.20 -29.71 3.34
C ARG A 446 15.69 -30.82 4.25
N THR A 447 15.08 -31.99 4.22
CA THR A 447 15.43 -33.11 5.10
C THR A 447 16.87 -33.55 4.88
N GLY A 448 17.66 -33.62 5.96
CA GLY A 448 19.07 -34.01 5.91
C GLY A 448 20.02 -32.90 5.44
N LEU A 449 19.52 -31.68 5.25
CA LEU A 449 20.35 -30.50 5.00
C LEU A 449 20.55 -29.69 6.28
N THR A 450 21.69 -29.00 6.33
CA THR A 450 21.98 -27.95 7.30
C THR A 450 22.30 -26.67 6.55
N TYR A 451 21.97 -25.53 7.16
CA TYR A 451 22.28 -24.22 6.60
C TYR A 451 23.08 -23.37 7.59
N ARG A 452 23.87 -22.43 7.07
CA ARG A 452 24.65 -21.48 7.88
C ARG A 452 24.81 -20.16 7.14
N ALA A 453 25.00 -19.08 7.89
CA ALA A 453 25.40 -17.80 7.33
C ALA A 453 26.94 -17.66 7.31
N LEU A 454 27.47 -17.09 6.24
CA LEU A 454 28.84 -16.58 6.16
C LEU A 454 28.76 -15.06 6.11
N VAL A 455 29.46 -14.37 7.00
CA VAL A 455 29.38 -12.91 7.13
C VAL A 455 30.77 -12.26 7.10
N PRO A 456 30.90 -11.03 6.59
CA PRO A 456 32.20 -10.37 6.50
C PRO A 456 32.72 -9.98 7.89
N THR A 457 34.05 -10.04 8.06
CA THR A 457 34.69 -9.38 9.20
C THR A 457 34.61 -7.86 9.07
N ALA A 458 34.87 -7.15 10.18
CA ALA A 458 35.02 -5.70 10.15
C ALA A 458 36.10 -5.25 9.15
N ALA A 459 37.22 -5.98 9.09
CA ALA A 459 38.34 -5.66 8.20
C ALA A 459 37.97 -5.88 6.72
N GLU A 460 37.22 -6.94 6.41
CA GLU A 460 36.66 -7.17 5.07
C GLU A 460 35.69 -6.06 4.66
N TRP A 461 34.79 -5.70 5.58
CA TRP A 461 33.78 -4.67 5.36
C TRP A 461 34.35 -3.29 5.04
N THR A 462 35.46 -2.92 5.71
CA THR A 462 36.13 -1.64 5.57
C THR A 462 37.33 -1.67 4.63
N GLY A 463 37.63 -2.82 4.01
CA GLY A 463 38.80 -3.00 3.17
C GLY A 463 38.77 -2.08 1.96
N THR A 464 39.91 -1.47 1.63
CA THR A 464 40.09 -0.80 0.35
C THR A 464 40.36 -1.88 -0.69
N PRO A 465 39.48 -2.09 -1.68
CA PRO A 465 39.70 -3.14 -2.66
C PRO A 465 40.96 -2.85 -3.50
N VAL A 466 41.58 -3.92 -4.01
CA VAL A 466 42.62 -3.80 -5.03
C VAL A 466 41.98 -3.20 -6.28
N LYS A 467 42.75 -2.44 -7.08
CA LYS A 467 42.25 -1.71 -8.25
C LYS A 467 41.46 -2.66 -9.20
N GLY A 468 40.13 -2.54 -9.19
CA GLY A 468 39.21 -3.35 -10.00
C GLY A 468 38.31 -4.31 -9.21
N GLU A 469 38.47 -4.43 -7.90
CA GLU A 469 37.58 -5.18 -7.01
C GLU A 469 36.71 -4.23 -6.16
N GLU A 470 35.64 -4.74 -5.55
CA GLU A 470 34.82 -4.01 -4.57
C GLU A 470 34.82 -4.76 -3.23
N PRO A 471 34.80 -4.07 -2.06
CA PRO A 471 34.75 -4.75 -0.78
C PRO A 471 33.40 -5.45 -0.62
N SER A 472 33.41 -6.77 -0.42
CA SER A 472 32.18 -7.54 -0.25
C SER A 472 31.56 -7.27 1.12
N ARG A 473 30.34 -6.73 1.11
CA ARG A 473 29.51 -6.47 2.31
C ARG A 473 28.32 -7.43 2.40
N ASP A 474 28.36 -8.47 1.59
CA ASP A 474 27.27 -9.42 1.44
C ASP A 474 27.34 -10.49 2.54
N PHE A 475 26.19 -11.03 2.91
CA PHE A 475 26.17 -12.33 3.58
C PHE A 475 25.86 -13.42 2.55
N TYR A 476 26.44 -14.59 2.77
CA TYR A 476 26.19 -15.78 1.97
C TYR A 476 25.45 -16.78 2.82
N CYS A 477 24.29 -17.25 2.34
CA CYS A 477 23.60 -18.36 2.96
C CYS A 477 23.99 -19.65 2.25
N VAL A 478 24.53 -20.59 3.02
CA VAL A 478 25.10 -21.83 2.49
C VAL A 478 24.39 -23.06 3.01
N LEU A 479 24.29 -24.08 2.14
CA LEU A 479 23.76 -25.40 2.39
C LEU A 479 24.86 -26.45 2.35
N THR A 480 24.81 -27.37 3.30
CA THR A 480 25.61 -28.60 3.34
C THR A 480 24.70 -29.76 3.76
N LYS A 481 25.10 -31.01 3.51
CA LYS A 481 24.41 -32.14 4.14
C LYS A 481 24.77 -32.25 5.62
N ALA A 482 23.79 -32.66 6.42
CA ALA A 482 23.95 -32.90 7.85
C ALA A 482 24.95 -34.01 8.17
N ASP A 483 25.12 -34.98 7.27
CA ASP A 483 26.06 -36.10 7.38
C ASP A 483 27.48 -35.78 6.86
N GLY A 484 27.70 -34.56 6.36
CA GLY A 484 28.96 -34.14 5.74
C GLY A 484 29.24 -34.74 4.36
N GLY A 485 28.30 -35.50 3.80
CA GLY A 485 28.39 -36.06 2.45
C GLY A 485 28.12 -35.03 1.35
N PRO A 486 28.39 -35.38 0.08
CA PRO A 486 28.16 -34.47 -1.04
C PRO A 486 26.66 -34.32 -1.35
N ILE A 487 26.31 -33.13 -1.83
CA ILE A 487 25.05 -32.81 -2.49
C ILE A 487 25.17 -33.30 -3.94
N THR A 488 24.24 -34.14 -4.38
CA THR A 488 24.31 -34.85 -5.68
C THR A 488 23.31 -34.33 -6.72
N ALA A 489 22.51 -33.34 -6.35
CA ALA A 489 21.52 -32.71 -7.21
C ALA A 489 21.29 -31.27 -6.74
N PRO A 490 20.95 -30.33 -7.62
CA PRO A 490 20.76 -28.94 -7.24
C PRO A 490 19.60 -28.83 -6.26
N ILE A 491 19.83 -28.20 -5.11
CA ILE A 491 18.80 -28.01 -4.10
C ILE A 491 17.94 -26.82 -4.47
N VAL A 492 18.57 -25.72 -4.89
CA VAL A 492 17.91 -24.44 -5.13
C VAL A 492 17.15 -24.46 -6.45
N THR A 493 15.88 -24.08 -6.40
CA THR A 493 15.10 -23.82 -7.61
C THR A 493 15.49 -22.48 -8.20
N LYS A 494 15.93 -22.44 -9.46
CA LYS A 494 16.08 -21.17 -10.20
C LYS A 494 14.72 -20.48 -10.24
N VAL A 495 14.56 -19.41 -9.45
CA VAL A 495 13.50 -18.44 -9.68
C VAL A 495 13.82 -17.79 -11.03
N LYS A 496 12.97 -18.04 -12.03
CA LYS A 496 13.09 -17.44 -13.36
C LYS A 496 12.49 -16.05 -13.38
#